data_AF-A0A5C8WQD2-F1
#
_entry.id   AF-A0A5C8WQD2-F1
#
_cell.length_a   1.000
_cell.length_b   1.000
_cell.length_c   1.000
_cell.angle_alpha   90.00
_cell.angle_beta   90.00
_cell.angle_gamma   90.00
#
_symmetry.space_group_name_H-M   'P 1'
#
loop_
_entity.id
_entity.type
_entity.pdbx_description
1 polymer ?
#
loop_
_entity_poly.entity_id
_entity_poly.type
_entity_poly.pdbx_seq_one_letter_code
_entity_poly.pdbx_strand_id
1 'polypeptide(L)'
;MPAKLPDGEGKRFAVTIRTTRELKDRVEATAAASNRSVAQEIERRIQYSFNMEDHEVALENTEISKSIDKETNDMITCMRASIGAAIFFFYVKWKYEIYTRASVRAAVIAVLDTTFKKYPVDIDPDALDRARATQADKFGRLAGRMISGAQSDPAMRAWISEMADAAEAREGLSASENEIDPKMRPSATINALIGKDVA
;
A
#
# COMPACT_ATOMS: atom_id res chain seq x y z
N MET A 1 15.49 8.83 51.48
CA MET A 1 14.44 7.84 51.17
C MET A 1 14.34 7.72 49.65
N PRO A 2 14.37 6.52 49.06
CA PRO A 2 14.25 6.37 47.61
C PRO A 2 12.86 6.84 47.17
N ALA A 3 12.80 7.64 46.10
CA ALA A 3 11.55 8.17 45.56
C ALA A 3 10.64 7.02 45.11
N LYS A 4 9.39 7.03 45.57
CA LYS A 4 8.37 6.08 45.18
C LYS A 4 8.09 6.28 43.69
N LEU A 5 8.37 5.25 42.88
CA LEU A 5 8.05 5.26 41.46
C LEU A 5 6.54 5.46 41.27
N PRO A 6 6.10 6.22 40.25
CA PRO A 6 4.68 6.44 40.00
C PRO A 6 3.99 5.10 39.65
N ASP A 7 2.91 4.79 40.36
CA ASP A 7 2.05 3.66 40.04
C ASP A 7 1.14 4.06 38.85
N GLY A 8 1.35 3.45 37.66
CA GLY A 8 0.54 3.73 36.47
C GLY A 8 1.18 3.32 35.13
N GLU A 9 0.51 3.68 34.02
CA GLU A 9 1.07 3.64 32.65
C GLU A 9 2.42 4.38 32.64
N GLY A 10 3.52 3.63 32.54
CA GLY A 10 4.88 4.17 32.70
C GLY A 10 5.73 3.39 33.70
N LYS A 11 5.17 2.41 34.41
CA LYS A 11 5.98 1.43 35.16
C LYS A 11 6.88 0.66 34.20
N ARG A 12 8.19 0.90 34.30
CA ARG A 12 9.20 0.25 33.47
C ARG A 12 9.51 -1.15 34.00
N PHE A 13 9.51 -2.13 33.11
CA PHE A 13 9.95 -3.48 33.42
C PHE A 13 11.40 -3.66 32.96
N ALA A 14 12.23 -4.27 33.81
CA ALA A 14 13.62 -4.53 33.46
C ALA A 14 13.68 -5.68 32.44
N VAL A 15 14.32 -5.43 31.29
CA VAL A 15 14.57 -6.43 30.26
C VAL A 15 16.08 -6.52 30.05
N THR A 16 16.66 -7.70 30.31
CA THR A 16 18.08 -7.95 30.09
C THR A 16 18.29 -8.47 28.67
N ILE A 17 19.10 -7.77 27.87
CA ILE A 17 19.35 -8.11 26.46
C ILE A 17 20.84 -8.43 26.28
N ARG A 18 21.14 -9.47 25.50
CA ARG A 18 22.49 -9.77 25.01
C ARG A 18 22.55 -9.44 23.52
N THR A 19 23.63 -8.81 23.07
CA THR A 19 23.81 -8.42 21.66
C THR A 19 25.29 -8.43 21.27
N THR A 20 25.57 -8.31 19.98
CA THR A 20 26.94 -8.21 19.46
C THR A 20 27.52 -6.83 19.76
N ARG A 21 28.86 -6.73 19.82
CA ARG A 21 29.56 -5.45 20.01
C ARG A 21 29.19 -4.44 18.91
N GLU A 22 29.18 -4.88 17.65
CA GLU A 22 28.84 -4.03 16.51
C GLU A 22 27.43 -3.42 16.67
N LEU A 23 26.44 -4.21 17.08
CA LEU A 23 25.07 -3.71 17.24
C LEU A 23 24.97 -2.75 18.42
N LYS A 24 25.69 -3.03 19.52
CA LYS A 24 25.79 -2.11 20.66
C LYS A 24 26.34 -0.75 20.21
N ASP A 25 27.49 -0.74 19.52
CA ASP A 25 28.16 0.49 19.07
C ASP A 25 27.25 1.31 18.13
N ARG A 26 26.52 0.63 17.22
CA ARG A 26 25.55 1.26 16.31
C ARG A 26 24.37 1.89 17.05
N VAL A 27 23.85 1.23 18.08
CA VAL A 27 22.75 1.76 18.90
C VAL A 27 23.22 2.96 19.71
N GLU A 28 24.40 2.90 20.32
CA GLU A 28 24.99 4.02 21.07
C GLU A 28 25.22 5.25 20.18
N ALA A 29 25.79 5.06 18.99
CA ALA A 29 25.98 6.14 18.01
C ALA A 29 24.64 6.78 17.59
N THR A 30 23.60 5.96 17.36
CA THR A 30 22.27 6.48 16.98
C THR A 30 21.58 7.21 18.13
N ALA A 31 21.71 6.68 19.35
CA ALA A 31 21.16 7.30 20.56
C ALA A 31 21.79 8.68 20.80
N ALA A 32 23.12 8.79 20.66
CA ALA A 32 23.84 10.06 20.74
C ALA A 32 23.39 11.04 19.65
N ALA A 33 23.33 10.61 18.38
CA ALA A 33 22.88 11.45 17.27
C ALA A 33 21.43 11.95 17.42
N SER A 34 20.58 11.17 18.09
CA SER A 34 19.17 11.50 18.33
C SER A 34 18.92 12.21 19.67
N ASN A 35 19.97 12.47 20.46
CA ASN A 35 19.90 13.02 21.81
C ASN A 35 18.95 12.23 22.75
N ARG A 36 19.04 10.89 22.70
CA ARG A 36 18.27 9.95 23.53
C ARG A 36 19.22 9.07 24.35
N SER A 37 18.73 8.51 25.45
CA SER A 37 19.45 7.43 26.12
C SER A 37 19.40 6.14 25.28
N VAL A 38 20.38 5.26 25.46
CA VAL A 38 20.45 3.94 24.79
C VAL A 38 19.17 3.14 25.03
N ALA A 39 18.66 3.15 26.27
CA ALA A 39 17.42 2.46 26.63
C ALA A 39 16.20 2.99 25.84
N GLN A 40 16.05 4.32 25.73
CA GLN A 40 14.96 4.93 24.97
C GLN A 40 15.06 4.65 23.47
N GLU A 41 16.27 4.60 22.91
CA GLU A 41 16.46 4.28 21.49
C GLU A 41 16.13 2.80 21.20
N ILE A 42 16.46 1.89 22.12
CA ILE A 42 16.06 0.49 22.05
C ILE A 42 14.53 0.36 22.12
N GLU A 43 13.90 0.98 23.12
CA GLU A 43 12.45 1.00 23.29
C GLU A 43 11.74 1.52 22.04
N ARG A 44 12.20 2.66 21.49
CA ARG A 44 11.65 3.25 20.27
C ARG A 44 11.72 2.29 19.08
N ARG A 45 12.83 1.58 18.91
CA ARG A 45 13.01 0.63 17.80
C ARG A 45 12.14 -0.60 17.94
N ILE A 46 12.02 -1.13 19.16
CA ILE A 46 11.12 -2.25 19.46
C ILE A 46 9.67 -1.84 19.20
N GLN A 47 9.25 -0.68 19.71
CA GLN A 47 7.92 -0.13 19.46
C GLN A 47 7.67 0.08 17.97
N TYR A 48 8.64 0.63 17.23
CA TYR A 48 8.53 0.79 15.79
C TYR A 48 8.35 -0.57 15.08
N SER A 49 9.05 -1.61 15.53
CA SER A 49 8.91 -2.96 14.98
C SER A 49 7.49 -3.51 15.19
N PHE A 50 6.96 -3.41 16.42
CA PHE A 50 5.58 -3.83 16.70
C PHE A 50 4.55 -3.03 15.93
N ASN A 51 4.71 -1.70 15.87
CA ASN A 51 3.81 -0.86 15.10
C ASN A 51 3.84 -1.19 13.60
N MET A 52 5.00 -1.62 13.06
CA MET A 52 5.08 -2.08 11.67
C MET A 52 4.35 -3.41 11.48
N GLU A 53 4.53 -4.37 12.40
CA GLU A 53 3.83 -5.65 12.37
C GLU A 53 2.31 -5.48 12.50
N ASP A 54 1.85 -4.68 13.46
CA ASP A 54 0.43 -4.34 13.64
C ASP A 54 -0.14 -3.68 12.38
N HIS A 55 0.63 -2.79 11.74
CA HIS A 55 0.21 -2.14 10.50
C HIS A 55 0.18 -3.12 9.32
N GLU A 56 1.12 -4.06 9.24
CA GLU A 56 1.11 -5.12 8.21
C GLU A 56 -0.11 -6.04 8.40
N VAL A 57 -0.37 -6.49 9.63
CA VAL A 57 -1.54 -7.29 9.97
C VAL A 57 -2.84 -6.52 9.69
N ALA A 58 -2.89 -5.23 10.01
CA ALA A 58 -4.05 -4.39 9.70
C ALA A 58 -4.27 -4.26 8.19
N LEU A 59 -3.20 -4.11 7.40
CA LEU A 59 -3.28 -4.08 5.94
C LEU A 59 -3.77 -5.42 5.37
N GLU A 60 -3.21 -6.54 5.84
CA GLU A 60 -3.60 -7.89 5.41
C GLU A 60 -5.07 -8.19 5.71
N ASN A 61 -5.60 -7.65 6.80
CA ASN A 61 -6.98 -7.84 7.20
C ASN A 61 -7.99 -6.94 6.48
N THR A 62 -7.55 -5.99 5.65
CA THR A 62 -8.48 -5.21 4.81
C THR A 62 -9.11 -6.12 3.74
N GLU A 63 -10.40 -5.95 3.46
CA GLU A 63 -11.09 -6.72 2.40
C GLU A 63 -10.42 -6.49 1.03
N ILE A 64 -9.89 -5.28 0.80
CA ILE A 64 -9.07 -4.98 -0.37
C ILE A 64 -7.88 -5.94 -0.46
N SER A 65 -7.12 -6.14 0.63
CA SER A 65 -5.98 -7.06 0.62
C SER A 65 -6.40 -8.52 0.41
N LYS A 66 -7.55 -8.95 0.94
CA LYS A 66 -8.07 -10.31 0.72
C LYS A 66 -8.53 -10.55 -0.73
N SER A 67 -8.97 -9.51 -1.42
CA SER A 67 -9.41 -9.57 -2.82
C SER A 67 -8.25 -9.57 -3.84
N ILE A 68 -7.03 -9.27 -3.39
CA ILE A 68 -5.84 -9.28 -4.22
C ILE A 68 -5.32 -10.73 -4.32
N ASP A 69 -5.30 -11.27 -5.54
CA ASP A 69 -4.71 -12.58 -5.80
C ASP A 69 -3.19 -12.58 -5.56
N LYS A 70 -2.62 -13.77 -5.40
CA LYS A 70 -1.20 -13.95 -5.09
C LYS A 70 -0.30 -13.32 -6.15
N GLU A 71 -0.61 -13.52 -7.43
CA GLU A 71 0.16 -13.00 -8.55
C GLU A 71 0.18 -11.47 -8.57
N THR A 72 -0.96 -10.83 -8.29
CA THR A 72 -1.08 -9.38 -8.14
C THR A 72 -0.28 -8.89 -6.94
N ASN A 73 -0.31 -9.59 -5.80
CA ASN A 73 0.47 -9.24 -4.62
C ASN A 73 2.00 -9.35 -4.86
N ASP A 74 2.43 -10.41 -5.55
CA ASP A 74 3.82 -10.61 -5.96
C ASP A 74 4.28 -9.46 -6.86
N MET A 75 3.46 -9.06 -7.83
CA MET A 75 3.73 -7.91 -8.70
C MET A 75 3.89 -6.60 -7.91
N ILE A 76 2.99 -6.31 -6.97
CA ILE A 76 3.07 -5.13 -6.08
C ILE A 76 4.36 -5.16 -5.26
N THR A 77 4.72 -6.34 -4.74
CA THR A 77 5.95 -6.54 -3.96
C THR A 77 7.19 -6.27 -4.81
N CYS A 78 7.26 -6.80 -6.03
CA CYS A 78 8.34 -6.51 -6.98
C CYS A 78 8.42 -5.02 -7.33
N MET A 79 7.29 -4.35 -7.54
CA MET A 79 7.26 -2.89 -7.77
C MET A 79 7.87 -2.15 -6.58
N ARG A 80 7.43 -2.43 -5.34
CA ARG A 80 7.97 -1.80 -4.13
C ARG A 80 9.49 -1.99 -3.99
N ALA A 81 9.97 -3.21 -4.18
CA ALA A 81 11.39 -3.53 -4.11
C ALA A 81 12.20 -2.76 -5.17
N SER A 82 11.73 -2.72 -6.41
CA SER A 82 12.40 -2.03 -7.52
C SER A 82 12.46 -0.50 -7.32
N ILE A 83 11.38 0.10 -6.79
CA ILE A 83 11.34 1.52 -6.41
C ILE A 83 12.36 1.80 -5.30
N GLY A 84 12.41 0.93 -4.27
CA GLY A 84 13.37 1.04 -3.17
C GLY A 84 14.82 0.98 -3.67
N ALA A 85 15.12 0.03 -4.55
CA ALA A 85 16.44 -0.10 -5.17
C ALA A 85 16.83 1.13 -6.00
N ALA A 86 15.89 1.68 -6.79
CA ALA A 86 16.11 2.90 -7.56
C ALA A 86 16.42 4.10 -6.65
N ILE A 87 15.65 4.30 -5.57
CA ILE A 87 15.90 5.39 -4.62
C ILE A 87 17.25 5.19 -3.90
N PHE A 88 17.57 3.96 -3.51
CA PHE A 88 18.82 3.63 -2.83
C PHE A 88 20.04 3.94 -3.72
N PHE A 89 20.00 3.56 -5.00
CA PHE A 89 21.11 3.77 -5.93
C PHE A 89 21.50 5.25 -6.09
N PHE A 90 20.52 6.15 -6.19
CA PHE A 90 20.77 7.58 -6.36
C PHE A 90 20.96 8.33 -5.04
N TYR A 91 20.74 7.70 -3.88
CA TYR A 91 20.80 8.31 -2.54
C TYR A 91 19.95 9.60 -2.36
N VAL A 92 18.99 9.84 -3.25
CA VAL A 92 18.11 11.02 -3.21
C VAL A 92 16.67 10.58 -3.43
N LYS A 93 15.73 11.20 -2.71
CA LYS A 93 14.30 10.90 -2.87
C LYS A 93 13.83 11.34 -4.26
N TRP A 94 13.05 10.50 -4.94
CA TRP A 94 12.52 10.75 -6.28
C TRP A 94 11.72 12.06 -6.43
N LYS A 95 11.15 12.58 -5.34
CA LYS A 95 10.44 13.86 -5.35
C LYS A 95 11.37 15.06 -5.61
N TYR A 96 12.66 14.94 -5.28
CA TYR A 96 13.62 16.05 -5.33
C TYR A 96 14.60 15.98 -6.50
N GLU A 97 14.63 14.88 -7.25
CA GLU A 97 15.66 14.63 -8.25
C GLU A 97 15.06 13.92 -9.48
N ILE A 98 15.44 14.38 -10.67
CA ILE A 98 14.82 13.98 -11.94
C ILE A 98 15.27 12.60 -12.39
N TYR A 99 16.54 12.22 -12.19
CA TYR A 99 17.07 10.91 -12.57
C TYR A 99 16.53 9.77 -11.69
N THR A 100 16.42 9.96 -10.37
CA THR A 100 15.75 9.04 -9.46
C THR A 100 14.29 8.88 -9.87
N ARG A 101 13.60 9.97 -10.22
CA ARG A 101 12.21 9.90 -10.70
C ARG A 101 12.09 9.11 -12.00
N ALA A 102 12.98 9.36 -12.96
CA ALA A 102 13.03 8.61 -14.22
C ALA A 102 13.32 7.12 -13.97
N SER A 103 14.25 6.82 -13.07
CA SER A 103 14.60 5.45 -12.66
C SER A 103 13.44 4.72 -11.99
N VAL A 104 12.76 5.37 -11.03
CA VAL A 104 11.54 4.83 -10.39
C VAL A 104 10.47 4.53 -11.42
N ARG A 105 10.23 5.43 -12.38
CA ARG A 105 9.26 5.20 -13.46
C ARG A 105 9.66 4.01 -14.33
N ALA A 106 10.93 3.94 -14.74
CA ALA A 106 11.43 2.85 -15.57
C ALA A 106 11.34 1.49 -14.85
N ALA A 107 11.65 1.45 -13.55
CA ALA A 107 11.56 0.26 -12.73
C ALA A 107 10.12 -0.29 -12.65
N VAL A 108 9.15 0.58 -12.40
CA VAL A 108 7.72 0.20 -12.36
C VAL A 108 7.25 -0.34 -13.71
N ILE A 109 7.60 0.34 -14.81
CA ILE A 109 7.26 -0.12 -16.17
C ILE A 109 7.86 -1.50 -16.44
N ALA A 110 9.14 -1.71 -16.11
CA ALA A 110 9.81 -2.99 -16.33
C ALA A 110 9.17 -4.15 -15.55
N VAL A 111 8.71 -3.91 -14.32
CA VAL A 111 7.98 -4.91 -13.53
C VAL A 111 6.66 -5.25 -14.20
N LEU A 112 5.87 -4.25 -14.60
CA LEU A 112 4.59 -4.46 -15.28
C LEU A 112 4.76 -5.24 -16.59
N ASP A 113 5.71 -4.82 -17.43
CA ASP A 113 6.00 -5.49 -18.70
C ASP A 113 6.42 -6.95 -18.50
N THR A 114 7.24 -7.22 -17.48
CA THR A 114 7.70 -8.59 -17.17
C THR A 114 6.54 -9.45 -16.67
N THR A 115 5.70 -8.93 -15.78
CA THR A 115 4.53 -9.65 -15.28
C THR A 115 3.53 -9.94 -16.40
N PHE A 116 3.19 -8.95 -17.23
CA PHE A 116 2.24 -9.15 -18.33
C PHE A 116 2.78 -10.08 -19.44
N LYS A 117 4.10 -10.13 -19.65
CA LYS A 117 4.71 -11.16 -20.51
C LYS A 117 4.59 -12.57 -19.93
N LYS A 118 4.64 -12.71 -18.61
CA LYS A 118 4.47 -14.01 -17.92
C LYS A 118 3.03 -14.50 -17.98
N TYR A 119 2.06 -13.58 -17.96
CA TYR A 119 0.62 -13.86 -18.02
C TYR A 119 0.01 -13.21 -19.27
N PRO A 120 0.32 -13.72 -20.48
CA PRO A 120 -0.21 -13.14 -21.70
C PRO A 120 -1.73 -13.30 -21.73
N VAL A 121 -2.44 -12.23 -22.07
CA VAL A 121 -3.87 -12.29 -22.39
C VAL A 121 -3.98 -12.54 -23.88
N ASP A 122 -4.52 -13.70 -24.25
CA ASP A 122 -4.86 -13.98 -25.64
C ASP A 122 -6.14 -13.20 -25.99
N ILE A 123 -5.97 -12.11 -26.73
CA ILE A 123 -7.07 -11.25 -27.14
C ILE A 123 -7.29 -11.52 -28.62
N ASP A 124 -8.41 -12.19 -28.94
CA ASP A 124 -8.94 -12.17 -30.29
C ASP A 124 -9.31 -10.71 -30.64
N PRO A 125 -8.63 -10.08 -31.63
CA PRO A 125 -8.87 -8.68 -31.98
C PRO A 125 -10.32 -8.42 -32.41
N ASP A 126 -10.99 -9.42 -32.96
CA ASP A 126 -12.37 -9.32 -33.44
C ASP A 126 -13.38 -9.51 -32.31
N ALA A 127 -12.98 -10.18 -31.21
CA ALA A 127 -13.77 -10.31 -29.99
C ALA A 127 -13.53 -9.16 -28.98
N LEU A 128 -12.55 -8.28 -29.24
CA LEU A 128 -12.23 -7.18 -28.35
C LEU A 128 -13.34 -6.12 -28.38
N ASP A 129 -14.11 -6.07 -27.29
CA ASP A 129 -15.05 -4.98 -27.04
C ASP A 129 -14.28 -3.67 -26.80
N ARG A 130 -14.12 -2.88 -27.86
CA ARG A 130 -13.41 -1.60 -27.85
C ARG A 130 -14.06 -0.58 -26.91
N ALA A 131 -15.38 -0.64 -26.73
CA ALA A 131 -16.10 0.26 -25.83
C ALA A 131 -15.71 -0.06 -24.39
N ARG A 132 -15.73 -1.35 -24.01
CA ARG A 132 -15.27 -1.81 -22.70
C ARG A 132 -13.79 -1.51 -22.46
N ALA A 133 -12.93 -1.71 -23.45
CA ALA A 133 -11.50 -1.37 -23.35
C ALA A 133 -11.29 0.14 -23.11
N THR A 134 -12.01 1.00 -23.85
CA THR A 134 -11.97 2.46 -23.66
C THR A 134 -12.47 2.86 -22.27
N GLN A 135 -13.53 2.21 -21.79
CA GLN A 135 -14.08 2.43 -20.47
C GLN A 135 -13.09 2.04 -19.36
N ALA A 136 -12.40 0.91 -19.52
CA ALA A 136 -11.36 0.47 -18.60
C ALA A 136 -10.17 1.45 -18.54
N ASP A 137 -9.69 1.97 -19.69
CA ASP A 137 -8.63 3.01 -19.71
C ASP A 137 -9.08 4.29 -19.00
N LYS A 138 -10.30 4.78 -19.29
CA LYS A 138 -10.86 5.97 -18.62
C LYS A 138 -10.94 5.77 -17.11
N PHE A 139 -11.44 4.62 -16.66
CA PHE A 139 -11.54 4.28 -15.24
C PHE A 139 -10.15 4.21 -14.58
N GLY A 140 -9.20 3.48 -15.17
CA GLY A 140 -7.85 3.35 -14.64
C GLY A 140 -7.15 4.69 -14.48
N ARG A 141 -7.28 5.60 -15.46
CA ARG A 141 -6.75 6.97 -15.37
C ARG A 141 -7.43 7.80 -14.29
N LEU A 142 -8.76 7.67 -14.13
CA LEU A 142 -9.50 8.38 -13.10
C LEU A 142 -9.08 7.89 -11.71
N ALA A 143 -9.11 6.58 -11.47
CA ALA A 143 -8.70 5.96 -10.22
C ALA A 143 -7.26 6.35 -9.85
N GLY A 144 -6.31 6.28 -10.80
CA GLY A 144 -4.93 6.69 -10.58
C GLY A 144 -4.79 8.16 -10.16
N ARG A 145 -5.55 9.07 -10.77
CA ARG A 145 -5.57 10.49 -10.38
C ARG A 145 -6.16 10.69 -8.99
N MET A 146 -7.25 10.01 -8.66
CA MET A 146 -7.89 10.11 -7.33
C MET A 146 -6.96 9.61 -6.22
N ILE A 147 -6.34 8.44 -6.41
CA ILE A 147 -5.37 7.88 -5.45
C ILE A 147 -4.18 8.83 -5.27
N SER A 148 -3.68 9.41 -6.37
CA SER A 148 -2.60 10.40 -6.29
C SER A 148 -3.04 11.68 -5.56
N GLY A 149 -4.26 12.16 -5.79
CA GLY A 149 -4.82 13.35 -5.13
C GLY A 149 -5.05 13.15 -3.63
N ALA A 150 -5.46 11.95 -3.23
CA ALA A 150 -5.68 11.59 -1.83
C ALA A 150 -4.41 11.61 -0.97
N GLN A 151 -3.21 11.60 -1.57
CA GLN A 151 -1.96 11.80 -0.84
C GLN A 151 -1.79 13.24 -0.33
N SER A 152 -2.43 14.20 -1.00
CA SER A 152 -2.34 15.64 -0.68
C SER A 152 -3.63 16.22 -0.08
N ASP A 153 -4.75 15.51 -0.21
CA ASP A 153 -6.07 15.99 0.22
C ASP A 153 -6.75 14.98 1.18
N PRO A 154 -6.88 15.32 2.48
CA PRO A 154 -7.58 14.48 3.45
C PRO A 154 -9.05 14.23 3.11
N ALA A 155 -9.75 15.18 2.47
CA ALA A 155 -11.13 15.00 2.08
C ALA A 155 -11.26 13.95 0.96
N MET A 156 -10.32 13.94 0.02
CA MET A 156 -10.26 12.91 -1.01
C MET A 156 -9.95 11.53 -0.43
N ARG A 157 -9.08 11.47 0.58
CA ARG A 157 -8.80 10.20 1.29
C ARG A 157 -10.03 9.67 2.02
N ALA A 158 -10.78 10.54 2.70
CA ALA A 158 -12.02 10.17 3.37
C ALA A 158 -13.06 9.65 2.38
N TRP A 159 -13.24 10.34 1.25
CA TRP A 159 -14.16 9.92 0.20
C TRP A 159 -13.82 8.55 -0.42
N ILE A 160 -12.53 8.25 -0.64
CA ILE A 160 -12.10 6.92 -1.12
C ILE A 160 -12.43 5.83 -0.09
N SER A 161 -12.25 6.12 1.21
CA SER A 161 -12.60 5.18 2.28
C SER A 161 -14.10 4.90 2.30
N GLU A 162 -14.93 5.95 2.25
CA GLU A 162 -16.39 5.82 2.20
C GLU A 162 -16.87 5.02 0.99
N MET A 163 -16.22 5.20 -0.18
CA MET A 163 -16.52 4.43 -1.38
C MET A 163 -16.17 2.94 -1.22
N ALA A 164 -15.06 2.61 -0.54
CA ALA A 164 -14.67 1.23 -0.26
C ALA A 164 -15.67 0.57 0.70
N ASP A 165 -16.00 1.24 1.81
CA ASP A 165 -16.97 0.77 2.80
C ASP A 165 -18.37 0.56 2.15
N ALA A 166 -18.77 1.47 1.26
CA ALA A 166 -20.04 1.35 0.53
C ALA A 166 -20.06 0.20 -0.50
N ALA A 167 -18.90 -0.19 -1.05
CA ALA A 167 -18.79 -1.35 -1.93
C ALA A 167 -18.90 -2.66 -1.13
N GLU A 168 -18.21 -2.75 0.00
CA GLU A 168 -18.28 -3.90 0.93
C GLU A 168 -19.72 -4.11 1.46
N ALA A 169 -20.41 -3.03 1.84
CA ALA A 169 -21.79 -3.10 2.30
C ALA A 169 -22.77 -3.61 1.23
N ARG A 170 -22.45 -3.45 -0.06
CA ARG A 170 -23.27 -3.95 -1.18
C ARG A 170 -23.00 -5.42 -1.49
N GLU A 171 -21.75 -5.88 -1.36
CA GLU A 171 -21.44 -7.30 -1.55
C GLU A 171 -22.07 -8.17 -0.46
N GLY A 172 -22.13 -7.67 0.79
CA GLY A 172 -22.87 -8.30 1.89
C GLY A 172 -24.38 -8.45 1.69
N LEU A 173 -24.98 -7.66 0.79
CA LEU A 173 -26.39 -7.78 0.38
C LEU A 173 -26.60 -8.74 -0.81
N SER A 174 -25.53 -9.14 -1.50
CA SER A 174 -25.58 -10.04 -2.66
C SER A 174 -25.33 -11.51 -2.33
N ALA A 175 -25.06 -11.83 -1.06
CA ALA A 175 -24.80 -13.19 -0.58
C ALA A 175 -26.07 -14.07 -0.42
N SER A 176 -27.09 -13.86 -1.26
CA SER A 176 -28.03 -14.94 -1.61
C SER A 176 -27.52 -15.60 -2.89
N GLU A 177 -26.70 -16.64 -2.71
CA GLU A 177 -25.88 -17.36 -3.68
C GLU A 177 -26.62 -18.17 -4.77
N ASN A 178 -27.80 -17.76 -5.26
CA ASN A 178 -28.43 -18.46 -6.38
C ASN A 178 -28.94 -17.49 -7.46
N GLU A 179 -28.44 -17.71 -8.68
CA GLU A 179 -28.76 -17.02 -9.93
C GLU A 179 -28.13 -15.63 -10.14
N ILE A 180 -26.84 -15.60 -10.47
CA ILE A 180 -26.28 -14.47 -11.22
C ILE A 180 -26.06 -14.95 -12.66
N ASP A 181 -26.96 -14.52 -13.55
CA ASP A 181 -26.84 -14.67 -15.00
C ASP A 181 -25.47 -14.14 -15.48
N PRO A 182 -24.65 -14.94 -16.19
CA PRO A 182 -23.35 -14.52 -16.72
C PRO A 182 -23.39 -13.25 -17.60
N LYS A 183 -24.58 -12.83 -18.06
CA LYS A 183 -24.78 -11.58 -18.81
C LYS A 183 -24.94 -10.33 -17.94
N MET A 184 -25.00 -10.45 -16.61
CA MET A 184 -25.24 -9.34 -15.68
C MET A 184 -24.06 -8.97 -14.76
N ARG A 185 -22.82 -8.85 -15.30
CA ARG A 185 -21.71 -8.16 -14.60
C ARG A 185 -20.92 -7.28 -15.59
N PRO A 186 -20.42 -6.08 -15.23
CA PRO A 186 -20.99 -4.95 -14.50
C PRO A 186 -21.11 -3.74 -15.47
N SER A 187 -22.23 -3.59 -16.19
CA SER A 187 -22.45 -2.41 -17.05
C SER A 187 -23.09 -1.23 -16.30
N ALA A 188 -23.86 -1.49 -15.24
CA ALA A 188 -24.56 -0.47 -14.48
C ALA A 188 -23.63 0.36 -13.56
N THR A 189 -22.65 -0.31 -12.92
CA THR A 189 -21.76 0.31 -11.92
C THR A 189 -20.84 1.36 -12.54
N ILE A 190 -20.33 1.10 -13.75
CA ILE A 190 -19.41 2.03 -14.41
C ILE A 190 -20.19 3.19 -15.06
N ASN A 191 -21.40 2.96 -15.57
CA ASN A 191 -22.25 4.02 -16.12
C ASN A 191 -22.75 5.00 -15.04
N ALA A 192 -22.89 4.56 -13.79
CA ALA A 192 -23.19 5.43 -12.66
C ALA A 192 -21.97 6.31 -12.25
N LEU A 193 -20.75 5.80 -12.42
CA LEU A 193 -19.49 6.50 -12.08
C LEU A 193 -19.03 7.50 -13.17
N ILE A 194 -19.38 7.26 -14.44
CA ILE A 194 -18.94 8.11 -15.57
C ILE A 194 -19.91 9.28 -15.83
N GLY A 195 -21.10 9.28 -15.22
CA GLY A 195 -22.13 10.29 -15.46
C GLY A 195 -22.82 10.10 -16.81
N LYS A 196 -24.14 10.32 -16.88
CA LYS A 196 -24.95 10.13 -18.10
C LYS A 196 -24.69 11.17 -19.20
N ASP A 197 -23.89 12.21 -18.94
CA ASP A 197 -23.77 13.39 -19.81
C ASP A 197 -22.50 13.43 -20.69
N VAL A 198 -21.91 12.26 -20.99
CA VAL A 198 -20.80 12.19 -21.96
C VAL A 198 -21.08 11.09 -22.99
N ALA A 199 -22.16 11.28 -23.73
CA ALA A 199 -22.45 10.59 -24.99
C ALA A 199 -22.16 11.54 -26.16
#